data_AF-X1V534-F1
#
_entry.id   AF-X1V534-F1
#
_cell.length_a   1.000
_cell.length_b   1.000
_cell.length_c   1.000
_cell.angle_alpha   90.00
_cell.angle_beta   90.00
_cell.angle_gamma   90.00
#
_symmetry.space_group_name_H-M   'P 1'
#
loop_
_entity.id
_entity.type
_entity.pdbx_description
1 polymer ?
#
loop_
_entity_poly.entity_id
_entity_poly.type
_entity_poly.pdbx_seq_one_letter_code
_entity_poly.pdbx_strand_id
1 'polypeptide(L)'
;MSYTEKGYHRVNRIVATLLDGRTVAKGVTVHNCLPGETTISVEITIPNLNFIEEILNIQINAPEKESCPTWGHKNISDNVIGLTICGLADGITATVEAIAIGV
;
A
#
# COMPACT_ATOMS: atom_id res chain seq x y z
N MET A 1 5.67 -2.65 -29.68
CA MET A 1 6.55 -2.51 -28.51
C MET A 1 5.66 -2.55 -27.28
N SER A 2 5.61 -3.70 -26.59
CA SER A 2 4.85 -3.82 -25.35
C SER A 2 5.62 -3.14 -24.22
N TYR A 3 4.95 -2.26 -23.50
CA TYR A 3 5.46 -1.71 -22.25
C TYR A 3 5.38 -2.81 -21.19
N THR A 4 6.29 -3.79 -21.22
CA THR A 4 6.59 -4.58 -20.03
C THR A 4 7.13 -3.61 -18.98
N GLU A 5 6.40 -3.45 -17.88
CA GLU A 5 6.71 -2.68 -16.67
C GLU A 5 8.05 -3.11 -16.05
N LYS A 6 9.17 -2.83 -16.73
CA LYS A 6 10.50 -2.90 -16.15
C LYS A 6 10.70 -1.66 -15.28
N GLY A 7 10.30 -1.76 -14.01
CA GLY A 7 11.00 -1.00 -12.97
C GLY A 7 10.26 0.11 -12.23
N TYR A 8 8.92 0.19 -12.23
CA TYR A 8 8.24 1.04 -11.22
C TYR A 8 8.17 0.31 -9.86
N HIS A 9 9.35 0.17 -9.25
CA HIS A 9 9.71 -0.14 -7.87
C HIS A 9 8.57 -0.47 -6.88
N ARG A 10 7.97 -1.66 -6.90
CA ARG A 10 7.12 -2.16 -5.80
C ARG A 10 7.95 -2.57 -4.57
N VAL A 11 8.78 -1.66 -4.07
CA VAL A 11 9.69 -1.88 -2.95
C VAL A 11 9.60 -0.76 -1.93
N ASN A 12 9.91 -1.10 -0.67
CA ASN A 12 10.06 -0.13 0.40
C ASN A 12 11.23 0.80 0.09
N ARG A 13 11.02 2.12 0.19
CA ARG A 13 12.09 3.11 -0.07
C ARG A 13 11.77 4.50 0.47
N ILE A 14 12.81 5.29 0.68
CA ILE A 14 12.68 6.75 0.78
C ILE A 14 12.39 7.29 -0.62
N VAL A 15 11.36 8.13 -0.74
CA VAL A 15 10.98 8.80 -1.98
C VAL A 15 11.62 10.20 -2.04
N ALA A 16 11.56 10.94 -0.93
CA ALA A 16 12.16 12.25 -0.81
C ALA A 16 12.37 12.62 0.68
N THR A 17 13.21 13.62 0.93
CA THR A 17 13.28 14.32 2.20
C THR A 17 12.89 15.77 1.94
N LEU A 18 11.95 16.29 2.73
CA LEU A 18 11.48 17.66 2.62
C LEU A 18 12.43 18.64 3.30
N LEU A 19 12.31 19.92 2.95
CA LEU A 19 13.14 21.00 3.50
C LEU A 19 12.96 21.20 5.01
N ASP A 20 11.84 20.76 5.56
CA ASP A 20 11.54 20.80 7.00
C ASP A 20 12.09 19.58 7.76
N GLY A 21 12.81 18.68 7.08
CA GLY A 21 13.43 17.49 7.68
C GLY A 21 12.55 16.24 7.69
N ARG A 22 11.28 16.33 7.24
CA ARG A 22 10.40 15.16 7.16
C ARG A 22 10.76 14.27 5.97
N THR A 23 10.48 12.98 6.12
CA THR A 23 10.74 11.96 5.10
C THR A 23 9.45 11.55 4.42
N VAL A 24 9.44 11.56 3.08
CA VAL A 24 8.42 10.91 2.28
C VAL A 24 8.93 9.51 1.95
N ALA A 25 8.21 8.48 2.36
CA ALA A 25 8.61 7.09 2.16
C ALA A 25 7.46 6.26 1.60
N LYS A 26 7.83 5.17 0.94
CA LYS A 26 6.91 4.18 0.40
C LYS A 26 7.04 2.88 1.17
N GLY A 27 5.90 2.32 1.56
CA GLY A 27 5.74 0.94 2.02
C GLY A 27 4.98 0.10 1.01
N VAL A 28 5.34 -1.17 0.89
CA VAL A 28 4.72 -2.15 0.01
C VAL A 28 4.49 -3.43 0.78
N THR A 29 3.28 -3.97 0.65
CA THR A 29 2.91 -5.28 1.19
C THR A 29 2.18 -6.10 0.15
N VAL A 30 2.23 -7.42 0.32
CA VAL A 30 1.56 -8.37 -0.55
C VAL A 30 0.59 -9.17 0.31
N HIS A 31 -0.64 -9.30 -0.18
CA HIS A 31 -1.69 -10.04 0.49
C HIS A 31 -2.29 -11.07 -0.46
N ASN A 32 -2.48 -12.30 0.03
CA ASN A 32 -3.16 -13.36 -0.72
C ASN A 32 -4.61 -13.38 -0.25
N CYS A 33 -5.54 -13.07 -1.15
CA CYS A 33 -6.97 -13.07 -0.84
C CYS A 33 -7.42 -14.53 -0.77
N LEU A 34 -7.80 -15.01 0.41
CA LEU A 34 -8.22 -16.39 0.59
C LEU A 34 -9.67 -16.58 0.09
N PRO A 35 -10.07 -17.80 -0.31
CA PRO A 35 -11.45 -18.08 -0.69
C PRO A 35 -12.44 -17.71 0.41
N GLY A 36 -13.49 -16.95 0.06
CA GLY A 36 -14.52 -16.46 0.97
C GLY A 36 -14.24 -15.10 1.61
N GLU A 37 -13.11 -14.45 1.32
CA GLU A 37 -12.74 -13.14 1.88
C GLU A 37 -13.17 -11.99 0.96
N THR A 38 -14.43 -11.58 1.08
CA THR A 38 -14.96 -10.40 0.34
C THR A 38 -14.35 -9.07 0.80
N THR A 39 -13.77 -9.06 2.01
CA THR A 39 -13.15 -7.90 2.65
C THR A 39 -11.86 -8.35 3.33
N ILE A 40 -10.74 -7.72 3.00
CA ILE A 40 -9.43 -8.03 3.59
C ILE A 40 -8.94 -6.88 4.46
N SER A 41 -8.23 -7.21 5.53
CA SER A 41 -7.50 -6.24 6.35
C SER A 41 -6.02 -6.38 6.08
N VAL A 42 -5.39 -5.30 5.63
CA VAL A 42 -3.99 -5.27 5.20
C VAL A 42 -3.22 -4.28 6.06
N GLU A 43 -2.05 -4.70 6.50
CA GLU A 43 -1.09 -3.84 7.20
C GLU A 43 0.10 -3.55 6.29
N ILE A 44 0.42 -2.27 6.14
CA ILE A 44 1.53 -1.78 5.32
C ILE A 44 2.53 -1.09 6.25
N THR A 45 3.68 -1.72 6.46
CA THR A 45 4.78 -1.11 7.22
C THR A 45 5.63 -0.23 6.30
N ILE A 46 5.91 1.00 6.73
CA ILE A 46 6.83 1.92 6.05
C ILE A 46 8.12 1.96 6.87
N PRO A 47 9.11 1.09 6.61
CA PRO A 47 10.24 0.87 7.50
C PRO A 47 11.17 2.07 7.67
N ASN A 48 11.03 3.07 6.81
CA ASN A 48 11.90 4.24 6.78
C ASN A 48 11.30 5.43 7.54
N LEU A 49 10.15 5.22 8.18
CA LEU A 49 9.52 6.15 9.11
C LEU A 49 9.45 5.47 10.47
N ASN A 50 9.67 6.23 11.53
CA ASN A 50 9.36 5.85 12.91
C ASN A 50 7.89 6.16 13.22
N PHE A 51 7.40 7.30 12.72
CA PHE A 51 6.03 7.75 12.89
C PHE A 51 5.49 8.33 11.59
N ILE A 52 4.30 7.89 11.18
CA ILE A 52 3.58 8.44 10.03
C ILE A 52 2.69 9.59 10.49
N GLU A 53 2.92 10.76 9.93
CA GLU A 53 2.06 11.93 10.14
C GLU A 53 0.85 11.92 9.21
N GLU A 54 1.06 11.61 7.93
CA GLU A 54 0.01 11.65 6.93
C GLU A 54 0.26 10.65 5.78
N ILE A 55 -0.83 10.11 5.23
CA ILE A 55 -0.82 9.23 4.07
C ILE A 55 -1.10 10.05 2.82
N LEU A 56 -0.13 10.14 1.91
CA LEU A 56 -0.24 10.90 0.67
C LEU A 56 -0.98 10.13 -0.42
N ASN A 57 -0.77 8.82 -0.52
CA ASN A 57 -1.43 7.99 -1.53
C ASN A 57 -1.48 6.51 -1.12
N ILE A 58 -2.51 5.80 -1.58
CA ILE A 58 -2.59 4.33 -1.51
C ILE A 58 -2.96 3.79 -2.89
N GLN A 59 -2.22 2.80 -3.35
CA GLN A 59 -2.46 2.11 -4.62
C GLN A 59 -2.58 0.60 -4.39
N ILE A 60 -3.57 -0.01 -5.05
CA ILE A 60 -3.82 -1.45 -4.99
C ILE A 60 -3.68 -2.01 -6.40
N ASN A 61 -2.75 -2.95 -6.57
CA ASN A 61 -2.44 -3.64 -7.81
C ASN A 61 -2.84 -5.12 -7.68
N ALA A 62 -3.84 -5.56 -8.44
CA ALA A 62 -4.29 -6.95 -8.49
C ALA A 62 -4.54 -7.37 -9.96
N PRO A 63 -4.21 -8.60 -10.37
CA PRO A 63 -4.22 -9.04 -11.77
C PRO A 63 -5.64 -9.13 -12.35
N GLU A 64 -6.64 -9.47 -11.53
CA GLU A 64 -8.04 -9.58 -11.93
C GLU A 64 -8.87 -8.75 -10.95
N LYS A 65 -9.33 -7.57 -11.39
CA LYS A 65 -10.30 -6.76 -10.64
C LYS A 65 -11.70 -7.24 -11.01
N GLU A 66 -12.32 -8.07 -10.19
CA GLU A 66 -13.77 -8.33 -10.31
C GLU A 66 -14.59 -7.07 -10.00
N SER A 67 -14.05 -6.16 -9.21
CA SER A 67 -14.61 -4.83 -8.97
C SER A 67 -13.52 -3.80 -8.69
N CYS A 68 -13.84 -2.51 -8.76
CA CYS A 68 -12.91 -1.45 -8.37
C CYS A 68 -12.64 -1.57 -6.85
N PRO A 69 -11.41 -1.92 -6.41
CA PRO A 69 -11.14 -2.07 -5.00
C PRO A 69 -11.36 -0.73 -4.31
N THR A 70 -12.30 -0.72 -3.36
CA THR A 70 -12.54 0.44 -2.51
C THR A 70 -11.80 0.23 -1.22
N TRP A 71 -11.04 1.24 -0.82
CA TRP A 71 -10.43 1.25 0.50
C TRP A 71 -11.43 1.84 1.50
N GLY A 72 -11.65 1.10 2.58
CA GLY A 72 -12.49 1.50 3.69
C GLY A 72 -11.71 2.28 4.75
N HIS A 73 -11.94 1.94 6.02
CA HIS A 73 -11.23 2.55 7.14
C HIS A 73 -9.71 2.41 7.00
N LYS A 74 -9.03 3.49 7.34
CA LYS A 74 -7.57 3.55 7.49
C LYS A 74 -7.26 3.81 8.95
N ASN A 75 -6.28 3.10 9.47
CA ASN A 75 -5.68 3.40 10.76
C ASN A 75 -4.18 3.58 10.60
N ILE A 76 -3.61 4.50 11.37
CA ILE A 76 -2.17 4.71 11.45
C ILE A 76 -1.74 4.35 12.86
N SER A 77 -0.77 3.46 12.98
CA SER A 77 -0.12 3.12 14.24
C SER A 77 1.38 3.15 14.02
N ASP A 78 2.05 4.15 14.58
CA ASP A 78 3.48 4.39 14.38
C ASP A 78 3.85 4.47 12.89
N ASN A 79 4.58 3.48 12.38
CA ASN A 79 4.98 3.38 10.98
C ASN A 79 4.16 2.36 10.17
N VAL A 80 3.01 1.95 10.68
CA VAL A 80 2.12 0.97 10.06
C VAL A 80 0.80 1.63 9.66
N ILE A 81 0.36 1.31 8.45
CA ILE A 81 -0.96 1.68 7.94
C ILE A 81 -1.83 0.42 7.90
N GLY A 82 -2.88 0.40 8.71
CA GLY A 82 -3.96 -0.58 8.59
C GLY A 82 -4.99 -0.10 7.58
N LEU A 83 -5.39 -0.98 6.66
CA LEU A 83 -6.31 -0.69 5.57
C LEU A 83 -7.30 -1.84 5.39
N THR A 84 -8.60 -1.52 5.34
CA THR A 84 -9.60 -2.48 4.85
C THR A 84 -9.80 -2.30 3.34
N ILE A 85 -9.74 -3.39 2.58
CA ILE A 85 -9.97 -3.39 1.13
C ILE A 85 -11.15 -4.30 0.81
N CYS A 86 -12.11 -3.78 0.04
CA CYS A 86 -13.27 -4.54 -0.45
C CYS A 86 -13.17 -4.77 -1.96
N GLY A 87 -13.72 -5.89 -2.45
CA GLY A 87 -13.95 -6.09 -3.88
C GLY A 87 -12.79 -6.73 -4.65
N LEU A 88 -11.94 -7.49 -3.96
CA LEU A 88 -10.91 -8.34 -4.58
C LEU A 88 -11.47 -9.75 -4.81
N ALA A 89 -11.07 -10.39 -5.89
CA ALA A 89 -11.47 -11.75 -6.20
C ALA A 89 -10.74 -12.77 -5.32
N ASP A 90 -11.39 -13.90 -5.03
CA ASP A 90 -10.81 -14.98 -4.26
C ASP A 90 -9.62 -15.64 -5.00
N GLY A 91 -8.60 -16.06 -4.25
CA GLY A 91 -7.47 -16.81 -4.80
C GLY A 91 -6.45 -15.97 -5.57
N ILE A 92 -6.57 -14.64 -5.55
CA ILE A 92 -5.61 -13.73 -6.17
C ILE A 92 -4.62 -13.15 -5.15
N THR A 93 -3.45 -12.75 -5.65
CA THR A 93 -2.49 -11.96 -4.88
C THR A 93 -2.63 -10.48 -5.21
N ALA A 94 -2.91 -9.66 -4.20
CA ALA A 94 -2.93 -8.20 -4.29
C ALA A 94 -1.62 -7.61 -3.74
N THR A 95 -1.05 -6.64 -4.45
CA THR A 95 0.03 -5.80 -3.95
C THR A 95 -0.54 -4.45 -3.54
N VAL A 96 -0.30 -4.02 -2.31
CA VAL A 96 -0.76 -2.74 -1.78
C VAL A 96 0.45 -1.87 -1.49
N GLU A 97 0.41 -0.64 -2.01
CA GLU A 97 1.47 0.34 -1.86
C GLU A 97 0.91 1.58 -1.17
N ALA A 98 1.63 2.10 -0.18
CA ALA A 98 1.30 3.35 0.47
C ALA A 98 2.49 4.30 0.42
N ILE A 99 2.22 5.56 0.08
CA ILE A 99 3.18 6.67 0.19
C ILE A 99 2.73 7.52 1.36
N ALA A 100 3.62 7.75 2.30
CA ALA A 100 3.35 8.55 3.48
C ALA A 100 4.49 9.51 3.79
N ILE A 101 4.19 10.49 4.63
CA ILE A 101 5.13 11.45 5.17
C ILE A 101 5.23 11.29 6.69
N GLY A 102 6.43 11.44 7.24
CA GLY A 102 6.67 11.37 8.66
C GLY A 102 8.14 11.54 9.04
N VAL A 103 8.49 11.08 10.24
CA VAL A 103 9.85 11.13 10.84
C VAL A 103 10.32 9.74 11.26
#